data_AF-A0A1N6F9M2-F1
#
_entry.id   AF-A0A1N6F9M2-F1
#
_cell.length_a   1.000
_cell.length_b   1.000
_cell.length_c   1.000
_cell.angle_alpha   90.00
_cell.angle_beta   90.00
_cell.angle_gamma   90.00
#
_symmetry.space_group_name_H-M   'P 1'
#
loop_
_entity.id
_entity.type
_entity.pdbx_description
1 polymer ?
#
loop_
_entity_poly.entity_id
_entity_poly.type
_entity_poly.pdbx_seq_one_letter_code
_entity_poly.pdbx_strand_id
1 'polypeptide(L)'
;MTGKTNTFYRITFKANSCSDLTEAGVQIVQERENLQQWDNWITSKANKSLVGMDRGANLRGAAIAVRSNEGSGNHIYRNLAIYDVNPHLIEGGDGLETVGTASKHINKFWADHISYKWISDGMDMEFVDNATISYLDFDGANEYNCWGTDPYMALVEDAHLTYANNYWHNTYGRVPKVTGENNGSQVHLYNQYVDYNRFFVAGANGHSASAKAYVRYENSNIDNGQGYLAEWGDNGYVYFSGVSFGNATKQQHRYNGDVKSGIPQAETFNPSYSFEKRTVANLPKEIPSLSGVGGRYGKMPEYDQRFGQSNKTASVSLSSPAAGVNAAISNSDDAIEV
;
A
#
# COMPACT_ATOMS: atom_id res chain seq x y z
N MET A 1 -21.87 7.16 6.78
CA MET A 1 -21.01 6.53 7.79
C MET A 1 -21.36 7.11 9.14
N THR A 2 -21.88 6.30 10.06
CA THR A 2 -22.06 6.70 11.46
C THR A 2 -20.67 6.73 12.09
N GLY A 3 -20.13 7.94 12.28
CA GLY A 3 -18.72 8.16 12.61
C GLY A 3 -18.30 7.45 13.89
N LYS A 4 -17.33 6.55 13.78
CA LYS A 4 -16.53 6.11 14.92
C LYS A 4 -15.78 7.34 15.43
N THR A 5 -16.06 7.77 16.66
CA THR A 5 -15.24 8.76 17.36
C THR A 5 -13.93 8.10 17.77
N ASN A 6 -12.94 8.12 16.88
CA ASN A 6 -11.58 7.72 17.24
C ASN A 6 -11.05 8.70 18.30
N THR A 7 -10.52 8.17 19.41
CA THR A 7 -9.92 8.97 20.48
C THR A 7 -8.43 9.09 20.20
N PHE A 8 -7.97 10.31 19.95
CA PHE A 8 -6.55 10.59 19.71
C PHE A 8 -5.82 10.86 21.02
N TYR A 9 -4.54 10.47 21.06
CA TYR A 9 -3.65 10.70 22.19
C TYR A 9 -2.42 11.46 21.70
N ARG A 10 -1.98 12.45 22.48
CA ARG A 10 -0.70 13.13 22.28
C ARG A 10 0.22 12.54 23.33
N ILE A 11 1.33 12.01 22.85
CA ILE A 11 2.36 11.46 23.70
C ILE A 11 3.56 12.37 23.52
N THR A 12 4.05 12.94 24.63
CA THR A 12 5.27 13.74 24.59
C THR A 12 6.45 12.78 24.73
N PHE A 13 7.26 12.67 23.69
CA PHE A 13 8.48 11.87 23.74
C PHE A 13 9.71 12.76 23.92
N LYS A 14 10.70 12.30 24.69
CA LYS A 14 12.02 12.96 24.78
C LYS A 14 12.87 12.72 23.53
N ALA A 15 12.57 11.67 22.77
CA ALA A 15 13.17 11.25 21.50
C ALA A 15 12.16 10.38 20.73
N ASN A 16 12.39 10.05 19.45
CA ASN A 16 11.54 9.11 18.69
C ASN A 16 11.66 7.66 19.23
N SER A 17 11.13 7.43 20.42
CA SER A 17 11.23 6.17 21.18
C SER A 17 10.01 6.00 22.07
N CYS A 18 9.44 4.80 22.04
CA CYS A 18 8.35 4.38 22.92
C CYS A 18 8.81 4.02 24.34
N SER A 19 10.09 4.18 24.67
CA SER A 19 10.64 3.77 25.97
C SER A 19 9.97 4.45 27.15
N ASP A 20 9.42 5.64 26.93
CA ASP A 20 8.83 6.49 27.96
C ASP A 20 7.29 6.43 27.95
N LEU A 21 6.68 5.59 27.09
CA LEU A 21 5.22 5.38 27.04
C LEU A 21 4.77 4.64 28.31
N THR A 22 4.17 5.39 29.23
CA THR A 22 3.47 4.86 30.40
C THR A 22 2.05 5.42 30.40
N GLU A 23 1.08 4.71 30.98
CA GLU A 23 -0.31 5.22 31.09
C GLU A 23 -0.38 6.61 31.74
N ALA A 24 0.57 6.93 32.63
CA ALA A 24 0.69 8.26 33.26
C ALA A 24 1.22 9.36 32.33
N GLY A 25 1.89 9.02 31.23
CA GLY A 25 2.44 9.95 30.23
C GLY A 25 1.55 10.14 29.00
N VAL A 26 0.39 9.48 28.97
CA VAL A 26 -0.58 9.56 27.88
C VAL A 26 -1.63 10.60 28.24
N GLN A 27 -1.70 11.69 27.47
CA GLN A 27 -2.81 12.64 27.58
C GLN A 27 -3.82 12.35 26.46
N ILE A 28 -5.07 12.07 26.85
CA ILE A 28 -6.18 12.07 25.90
C ILE A 28 -6.27 13.49 25.34
N VAL A 29 -6.12 13.59 24.03
CA VAL A 29 -6.26 14.84 23.33
C VAL A 29 -7.75 15.08 23.16
N GLN A 30 -8.30 15.97 23.98
CA GLN A 30 -9.66 16.48 23.83
C GLN A 30 -9.63 17.60 22.75
N GLU A 31 -9.18 17.32 21.51
CA GLU A 31 -9.00 18.33 20.44
C GLU A 31 -9.83 17.97 19.20
N ARG A 32 -11.03 18.54 19.07
CA ARG A 32 -11.61 18.75 17.73
C ARG A 32 -10.98 19.97 17.01
N GLU A 33 -9.96 20.61 17.59
CA GLU A 33 -9.57 21.98 17.23
C GLU A 33 -8.10 22.23 16.85
N ASN A 34 -7.12 21.33 17.09
CA ASN A 34 -5.69 21.68 16.86
C ASN A 34 -4.83 20.65 16.11
N LEU A 35 -5.33 19.47 15.76
CA LEU A 35 -4.63 18.58 14.82
C LEU A 35 -5.17 18.85 13.42
N GLN A 36 -4.37 19.58 12.63
CA GLN A 36 -4.70 19.80 11.24
C GLN A 36 -4.61 18.47 10.49
N GLN A 37 -5.75 18.05 9.96
CA GLN A 37 -5.87 17.01 8.93
C GLN A 37 -6.21 17.71 7.62
N TRP A 38 -5.67 17.21 6.51
CA TRP A 38 -6.01 17.68 5.17
C TRP A 38 -6.77 16.60 4.41
N ASP A 39 -8.03 16.88 4.06
CA ASP A 39 -8.87 16.00 3.24
C ASP A 39 -8.77 16.40 1.77
N ASN A 40 -7.61 16.13 1.17
CA ASN A 40 -7.33 16.45 -0.23
C ASN A 40 -7.49 15.22 -1.11
N TRP A 41 -8.72 14.85 -1.44
CA TRP A 41 -8.99 13.65 -2.22
C TRP A 41 -9.22 13.98 -3.70
N ILE A 42 -8.54 13.23 -4.56
CA ILE A 42 -8.78 13.17 -5.98
C ILE A 42 -9.61 11.93 -6.24
N THR A 43 -10.80 12.11 -6.80
CA THR A 43 -11.62 10.98 -7.23
C THR A 43 -11.71 10.91 -8.74
N SER A 44 -12.11 9.76 -9.27
CA SER A 44 -12.24 9.58 -10.71
C SER A 44 -13.42 8.70 -11.08
N LYS A 45 -14.06 9.03 -12.20
CA LYS A 45 -15.09 8.19 -12.82
C LYS A 45 -14.46 6.98 -13.50
N ALA A 46 -15.29 6.01 -13.86
CA ALA A 46 -14.89 4.83 -14.65
C ALA A 46 -14.16 5.19 -15.96
N ASN A 47 -13.38 4.23 -16.47
CA ASN A 47 -12.61 4.33 -17.73
C ASN A 47 -11.63 5.50 -17.71
N LYS A 48 -10.68 5.47 -16.78
CA LYS A 48 -9.65 6.51 -16.63
C LYS A 48 -8.27 5.91 -16.53
N SER A 49 -7.32 6.61 -17.13
CA SER A 49 -5.92 6.40 -16.89
C SER A 49 -5.32 7.70 -16.34
N LEU A 50 -4.67 7.62 -15.17
CA LEU A 50 -3.84 8.69 -14.63
C LEU A 50 -2.40 8.23 -14.69
N VAL A 51 -1.62 8.84 -15.57
CA VAL A 51 -0.24 8.42 -15.84
C VAL A 51 0.68 9.62 -15.66
N GLY A 52 1.66 9.50 -14.77
CA GLY A 52 2.73 10.49 -14.69
C GLY A 52 3.65 10.39 -15.90
N MET A 53 4.07 11.53 -16.43
CA MET A 53 5.01 11.59 -17.56
C MET A 53 6.46 11.45 -17.09
N ASP A 54 7.35 11.04 -17.98
CA ASP A 54 8.79 10.92 -17.75
C ASP A 54 9.15 10.15 -16.46
N ARG A 55 9.86 10.82 -15.55
CA ARG A 55 10.26 10.28 -14.23
C ARG A 55 9.10 10.19 -13.24
N GLY A 56 7.88 10.46 -13.70
CA GLY A 56 6.63 10.35 -12.99
C GLY A 56 6.14 11.66 -12.39
N ALA A 57 4.90 11.64 -11.91
CA ALA A 57 4.23 12.79 -11.33
C ALA A 57 4.18 12.69 -9.80
N ASN A 58 4.32 13.83 -9.13
CA ASN A 58 4.36 13.93 -7.67
C ASN A 58 3.04 14.46 -7.12
N LEU A 59 2.38 13.65 -6.29
CA LEU A 59 1.14 13.98 -5.59
C LEU A 59 1.44 14.10 -4.10
N ARG A 60 1.98 15.25 -3.71
CA ARG A 60 2.27 15.58 -2.31
C ARG A 60 0.99 16.05 -1.60
N GLY A 61 0.66 15.44 -0.47
CA GLY A 61 -0.48 15.83 0.37
C GLY A 61 -1.83 15.67 -0.29
N ALA A 62 -1.91 14.89 -1.37
CA ALA A 62 -3.13 14.53 -2.08
C ALA A 62 -3.29 13.02 -2.09
N ALA A 63 -4.50 12.56 -1.80
CA ALA A 63 -4.88 11.15 -1.86
C ALA A 63 -5.72 10.88 -3.11
N ILE A 64 -5.76 9.64 -3.56
CA ILE A 64 -6.63 9.18 -4.64
C ILE A 64 -7.64 8.19 -4.07
N ALA A 65 -8.93 8.45 -4.29
CA ALA A 65 -10.01 7.58 -3.85
C ALA A 65 -10.90 7.17 -5.02
N VAL A 66 -10.95 5.88 -5.34
CA VAL A 66 -11.84 5.33 -6.37
C VAL A 66 -13.10 4.81 -5.73
N ARG A 67 -14.21 5.54 -5.88
CA ARG A 67 -15.46 5.23 -5.19
C ARG A 67 -16.46 4.58 -6.13
N SER A 68 -17.09 3.48 -5.71
CA SER A 68 -17.99 2.72 -6.58
C SER A 68 -19.25 3.49 -6.97
N ASN A 69 -19.64 4.49 -6.17
CA ASN A 69 -20.72 5.43 -6.50
C ASN A 69 -20.36 6.43 -7.63
N GLU A 70 -19.09 6.65 -7.93
CA GLU A 70 -18.62 7.56 -9.00
C GLU A 70 -18.29 6.83 -10.31
N GLY A 71 -18.16 5.50 -10.24
CA GLY A 71 -17.94 4.63 -11.39
C GLY A 71 -17.24 3.36 -10.94
N SER A 72 -17.78 2.20 -11.29
CA SER A 72 -17.34 0.92 -10.73
C SER A 72 -16.33 0.18 -11.60
N GLY A 73 -15.43 0.88 -12.31
CA GLY A 73 -14.32 0.15 -12.94
C GLY A 73 -13.54 0.76 -14.09
N ASN A 74 -12.49 0.02 -14.46
CA ASN A 74 -11.50 0.34 -15.48
C ASN A 74 -10.69 1.61 -15.13
N HIS A 75 -9.87 1.49 -14.09
CA HIS A 75 -8.96 2.53 -13.61
C HIS A 75 -7.52 2.04 -13.76
N ILE A 76 -6.65 2.87 -14.35
CA ILE A 76 -5.23 2.58 -14.53
C ILE A 76 -4.43 3.76 -13.99
N TYR A 77 -3.72 3.58 -12.89
CA TYR A 77 -2.88 4.61 -12.27
C TYR A 77 -1.42 4.20 -12.34
N ARG A 78 -0.60 5.00 -13.01
CA ARG A 78 0.79 4.63 -13.28
C ARG A 78 1.76 5.76 -13.09
N ASN A 79 2.97 5.41 -12.66
CA ASN A 79 4.10 6.33 -12.63
C ASN A 79 3.83 7.57 -11.75
N LEU A 80 3.32 7.34 -10.54
CA LEU A 80 2.96 8.39 -9.57
C LEU A 80 3.73 8.20 -8.27
N ALA A 81 4.22 9.28 -7.68
CA ALA A 81 4.63 9.33 -6.29
C ALA A 81 3.48 9.91 -5.46
N ILE A 82 2.98 9.16 -4.48
CA ILE A 82 1.95 9.60 -3.53
C ILE A 82 2.59 9.67 -2.16
N TYR A 83 2.62 10.86 -1.56
CA TYR A 83 3.32 11.04 -0.28
C TYR A 83 2.84 12.23 0.52
N ASP A 84 3.21 12.25 1.81
CA ASP A 84 2.92 13.34 2.76
C ASP A 84 1.40 13.52 2.99
N VAL A 85 0.67 12.41 3.14
CA VAL A 85 -0.76 12.41 3.47
C VAL A 85 -0.91 12.21 4.97
N ASN A 86 -1.07 13.35 5.67
CA ASN A 86 -1.26 13.41 7.12
C ASN A 86 -0.30 12.53 7.96
N PRO A 87 1.00 12.42 7.65
CA PRO A 87 1.87 11.40 8.23
C PRO A 87 2.09 11.51 9.74
N HIS A 88 1.72 12.66 10.33
CA HIS A 88 1.76 12.93 11.77
C HIS A 88 0.53 12.41 12.53
N LEU A 89 -0.48 11.90 11.83
CA LEU A 89 -1.69 11.30 12.38
C LEU A 89 -1.67 9.79 12.16
N ILE A 90 -2.45 9.07 12.97
CA ILE A 90 -2.76 7.65 12.76
C ILE A 90 -4.16 7.57 12.16
N GLU A 91 -4.35 6.79 11.10
CA GLU A 91 -5.65 6.63 10.42
C GLU A 91 -6.25 8.00 9.99
N GLY A 92 -5.39 8.97 9.69
CA GLY A 92 -5.73 10.33 9.23
C GLY A 92 -5.91 10.45 7.71
N GLY A 93 -5.88 9.32 6.99
CA GLY A 93 -6.17 9.22 5.57
C GLY A 93 -5.22 8.31 4.81
N ASP A 94 -5.78 7.56 3.87
CA ASP A 94 -5.05 6.78 2.88
C ASP A 94 -4.49 7.65 1.77
N GLY A 95 -3.43 7.19 1.11
CA GLY A 95 -2.88 7.83 -0.09
C GLY A 95 -3.52 7.33 -1.38
N LEU A 96 -3.83 6.03 -1.49
CA LEU A 96 -4.52 5.42 -2.60
C LEU A 96 -5.51 4.37 -2.09
N GLU A 97 -6.80 4.62 -2.29
CA GLU A 97 -7.86 3.73 -1.82
C GLU A 97 -8.87 3.36 -2.93
N THR A 98 -9.47 2.18 -2.80
CA THR A 98 -10.74 1.85 -3.46
C THR A 98 -11.83 1.73 -2.41
N VAL A 99 -12.98 2.35 -2.65
CA VAL A 99 -14.11 2.35 -1.72
C VAL A 99 -15.35 1.85 -2.44
N GLY A 100 -15.72 0.60 -2.18
CA GLY A 100 -16.91 -0.03 -2.73
C GLY A 100 -17.94 -0.40 -1.67
N THR A 101 -18.82 -1.32 -2.03
CA THR A 101 -19.75 -1.96 -1.10
C THR A 101 -19.89 -3.43 -1.46
N ALA A 102 -20.43 -4.24 -0.56
CA ALA A 102 -20.68 -5.67 -0.79
C ALA A 102 -21.47 -6.00 -2.07
N SER A 103 -22.29 -5.06 -2.56
CA SER A 103 -23.07 -5.22 -3.80
C SER A 103 -22.51 -4.46 -5.00
N LYS A 104 -21.48 -3.64 -4.80
CA LYS A 104 -20.91 -2.78 -5.84
C LYS A 104 -19.41 -2.62 -5.66
N HIS A 105 -18.69 -3.67 -6.05
CA HIS A 105 -17.24 -3.66 -6.10
C HIS A 105 -16.73 -2.72 -7.20
N ILE A 106 -15.53 -2.16 -7.01
CA ILE A 106 -14.73 -1.61 -8.10
C ILE A 106 -14.20 -2.77 -8.92
N ASN A 107 -14.37 -2.75 -10.25
CA ASN A 107 -13.90 -3.82 -11.11
C ASN A 107 -12.81 -3.34 -12.07
N LYS A 108 -11.74 -4.11 -12.25
CA LYS A 108 -10.60 -3.76 -13.14
C LYS A 108 -9.90 -2.49 -12.67
N PHE A 109 -9.06 -2.65 -11.66
CA PHE A 109 -8.20 -1.60 -11.13
C PHE A 109 -6.73 -1.99 -11.30
N TRP A 110 -5.91 -1.10 -11.82
CA TRP A 110 -4.48 -1.34 -11.96
C TRP A 110 -3.68 -0.15 -11.45
N ALA A 111 -2.90 -0.36 -10.40
CA ALA A 111 -1.87 0.57 -9.95
C ALA A 111 -0.49 0.00 -10.30
N ASP A 112 0.36 0.77 -10.97
CA ASP A 112 1.65 0.30 -11.46
C ASP A 112 2.75 1.36 -11.35
N HIS A 113 3.95 0.98 -10.89
CA HIS A 113 5.03 1.96 -10.71
C HIS A 113 4.59 3.15 -9.84
N ILE A 114 3.96 2.82 -8.71
CA ILE A 114 3.60 3.80 -7.69
C ILE A 114 4.72 3.80 -6.66
N SER A 115 5.22 4.98 -6.28
CA SER A 115 6.01 5.12 -5.07
C SER A 115 5.18 5.74 -3.96
N TYR A 116 5.37 5.26 -2.73
CA TYR A 116 4.47 5.50 -1.61
C TYR A 116 5.26 5.74 -0.33
N LYS A 117 5.03 6.87 0.36
CA LYS A 117 5.76 7.23 1.58
C LYS A 117 5.02 8.26 2.42
N TRP A 118 5.18 8.22 3.75
CA TRP A 118 4.56 9.20 4.66
C TRP A 118 3.06 9.32 4.47
N ILE A 119 2.38 8.19 4.64
CA ILE A 119 0.93 8.06 4.58
C ILE A 119 0.47 7.66 5.99
N SER A 120 -0.62 8.25 6.43
CA SER A 120 -1.15 8.15 7.81
C SER A 120 -1.80 6.81 8.14
N ASP A 121 -2.48 6.21 7.15
CA ASP A 121 -3.10 4.89 7.24
C ASP A 121 -2.37 3.97 6.26
N GLY A 122 -2.90 3.74 5.06
CA GLY A 122 -2.27 2.81 4.14
C GLY A 122 -2.60 3.03 2.68
N MET A 123 -2.33 1.99 1.90
CA MET A 123 -2.93 1.77 0.58
C MET A 123 -4.05 0.74 0.73
N ASP A 124 -5.29 1.23 0.79
CA ASP A 124 -6.43 0.44 1.24
C ASP A 124 -7.36 0.06 0.09
N MET A 125 -7.37 -1.24 -0.22
CA MET A 125 -8.09 -1.79 -1.36
C MET A 125 -9.34 -2.51 -0.88
N GLU A 126 -10.43 -1.76 -0.74
CA GLU A 126 -11.72 -2.30 -0.30
C GLU A 126 -12.66 -2.57 -1.47
N PHE A 127 -13.37 -3.70 -1.41
CA PHE A 127 -14.42 -4.10 -2.34
C PHE A 127 -13.98 -3.98 -3.81
N VAL A 128 -12.87 -4.62 -4.16
CA VAL A 128 -12.27 -4.52 -5.49
C VAL A 128 -12.00 -5.89 -6.12
N ASP A 129 -12.41 -6.04 -7.37
CA ASP A 129 -12.25 -7.28 -8.14
C ASP A 129 -11.41 -7.05 -9.41
N ASN A 130 -10.73 -8.12 -9.82
CA ASN A 130 -9.86 -8.13 -11.01
C ASN A 130 -8.81 -6.99 -10.93
N ALA A 131 -8.20 -6.84 -9.76
CA ALA A 131 -7.25 -5.77 -9.50
C ALA A 131 -5.80 -6.24 -9.48
N THR A 132 -4.89 -5.32 -9.81
CA THR A 132 -3.45 -5.54 -9.71
C THR A 132 -2.74 -4.30 -9.18
N ILE A 133 -1.83 -4.51 -8.25
CA ILE A 133 -0.83 -3.54 -7.80
C ILE A 133 0.54 -4.11 -8.16
N SER A 134 1.25 -3.45 -9.05
CA SER A 134 2.53 -3.94 -9.58
C SER A 134 3.64 -2.90 -9.54
N TYR A 135 4.88 -3.37 -9.35
CA TYR A 135 6.05 -2.49 -9.28
C TYR A 135 5.85 -1.33 -8.31
N LEU A 136 5.14 -1.58 -7.20
CA LEU A 136 4.98 -0.63 -6.10
C LEU A 136 6.31 -0.53 -5.35
N ASP A 137 6.67 0.68 -4.98
CA ASP A 137 7.76 1.01 -4.06
C ASP A 137 7.15 1.65 -2.80
N PHE A 138 6.99 0.85 -1.75
CA PHE A 138 6.38 1.28 -0.49
C PHE A 138 7.44 1.43 0.59
N ASP A 139 7.72 2.69 0.95
CA ASP A 139 8.58 3.05 2.08
C ASP A 139 7.74 3.32 3.33
N GLY A 140 7.76 2.37 4.26
CA GLY A 140 7.04 2.47 5.53
C GLY A 140 7.71 3.39 6.56
N ALA A 141 8.89 3.95 6.28
CA ALA A 141 9.57 4.84 7.21
C ALA A 141 8.74 6.10 7.49
N ASN A 142 8.51 6.39 8.77
CA ASN A 142 7.76 7.55 9.22
C ASN A 142 8.31 8.04 10.57
N GLU A 143 8.97 9.20 10.54
CA GLU A 143 9.59 9.84 11.71
C GLU A 143 8.58 10.37 12.74
N TYR A 144 7.32 10.56 12.37
CA TYR A 144 6.27 10.94 13.32
C TYR A 144 5.77 9.74 14.13
N ASN A 145 6.07 8.52 13.67
CA ASN A 145 5.76 7.30 14.38
C ASN A 145 6.88 6.92 15.35
N CYS A 146 6.50 6.48 16.54
CA CYS A 146 7.43 6.24 17.65
C CYS A 146 8.45 5.11 17.38
N TRP A 147 8.15 4.22 16.43
CA TRP A 147 9.02 3.13 15.99
C TRP A 147 9.78 3.47 14.70
N GLY A 148 9.63 4.69 14.18
CA GLY A 148 10.20 5.15 12.92
C GLY A 148 9.56 4.54 11.67
N THR A 149 8.49 3.76 11.83
CA THR A 149 7.79 3.06 10.75
C THR A 149 6.28 3.08 11.01
N ASP A 150 5.49 3.29 9.97
CA ASP A 150 4.04 3.36 10.09
C ASP A 150 3.38 1.96 10.25
N PRO A 151 2.44 1.76 11.19
CA PRO A 151 1.79 0.46 11.44
C PRO A 151 0.78 0.00 10.38
N TYR A 152 0.35 0.87 9.46
CA TYR A 152 -0.87 0.71 8.67
C TYR A 152 -0.66 0.50 7.15
N MET A 153 0.46 -0.08 6.73
CA MET A 153 0.88 -0.15 5.31
C MET A 153 -0.22 -0.43 4.26
N ALA A 154 -0.91 -1.58 4.31
CA ALA A 154 -1.97 -1.89 3.35
C ALA A 154 -3.06 -2.79 3.94
N LEU A 155 -4.30 -2.34 3.90
CA LEU A 155 -5.49 -3.15 4.11
C LEU A 155 -6.07 -3.61 2.77
N VAL A 156 -6.57 -4.83 2.73
CA VAL A 156 -7.33 -5.36 1.60
C VAL A 156 -8.59 -6.00 2.14
N GLU A 157 -9.75 -5.50 1.75
CA GLU A 157 -11.04 -5.93 2.29
C GLU A 157 -11.98 -6.36 1.17
N ASP A 158 -12.60 -7.53 1.29
CA ASP A 158 -13.54 -8.10 0.31
C ASP A 158 -13.06 -7.95 -1.15
N ALA A 159 -11.85 -8.45 -1.45
CA ALA A 159 -11.18 -8.17 -2.71
C ALA A 159 -10.52 -9.38 -3.37
N HIS A 160 -10.49 -9.35 -4.71
CA HIS A 160 -9.73 -10.27 -5.57
C HIS A 160 -8.59 -9.49 -6.24
N LEU A 161 -7.43 -9.50 -5.57
CA LEU A 161 -6.32 -8.58 -5.84
C LEU A 161 -5.00 -9.32 -6.02
N THR A 162 -4.18 -8.81 -6.93
CA THR A 162 -2.82 -9.30 -7.18
C THR A 162 -1.78 -8.26 -6.83
N TYR A 163 -0.79 -8.61 -6.02
CA TYR A 163 0.43 -7.84 -5.83
C TYR A 163 1.58 -8.50 -6.61
N ALA A 164 2.23 -7.77 -7.51
CA ALA A 164 3.23 -8.33 -8.41
C ALA A 164 4.50 -7.47 -8.50
N ASN A 165 5.66 -8.06 -8.20
CA ASN A 165 6.96 -7.39 -8.34
C ASN A 165 7.10 -6.12 -7.47
N ASN A 166 6.56 -6.12 -6.25
CA ASN A 166 6.58 -4.94 -5.39
C ASN A 166 7.76 -4.95 -4.42
N TYR A 167 8.25 -3.76 -4.13
CA TYR A 167 9.23 -3.48 -3.09
C TYR A 167 8.51 -2.93 -1.86
N TRP A 168 8.73 -3.57 -0.72
CA TRP A 168 8.24 -3.13 0.58
C TRP A 168 9.43 -2.95 1.48
N HIS A 169 9.66 -1.75 2.01
CA HIS A 169 10.80 -1.53 2.88
C HIS A 169 10.48 -0.62 4.05
N ASN A 170 11.27 -0.76 5.11
CA ASN A 170 11.05 -0.05 6.37
C ASN A 170 9.63 -0.25 6.93
N THR A 171 9.05 -1.45 6.75
CA THR A 171 7.65 -1.69 7.09
C THR A 171 7.47 -2.03 8.58
N TYR A 172 6.32 -1.66 9.15
CA TYR A 172 5.93 -2.16 10.47
C TYR A 172 5.17 -3.49 10.37
N GLY A 173 4.06 -3.53 9.62
CA GLY A 173 3.21 -4.70 9.44
C GLY A 173 2.27 -4.52 8.25
N ARG A 174 1.33 -5.46 8.01
CA ARG A 174 0.31 -5.33 6.95
C ARG A 174 0.89 -5.24 5.52
N VAL A 175 1.62 -6.26 5.11
CA VAL A 175 2.20 -6.41 3.76
C VAL A 175 1.54 -7.56 2.98
N PRO A 176 0.23 -7.51 2.67
CA PRO A 176 -0.87 -6.71 3.23
C PRO A 176 -1.49 -7.37 4.48
N LYS A 177 -2.44 -6.69 5.12
CA LYS A 177 -3.47 -7.35 5.97
C LYS A 177 -4.74 -7.51 5.15
N VAL A 178 -5.26 -8.74 5.10
CA VAL A 178 -6.44 -9.08 4.29
C VAL A 178 -7.62 -9.46 5.17
N THR A 179 -8.77 -8.86 4.92
CA THR A 179 -10.04 -9.19 5.56
C THR A 179 -11.05 -9.71 4.53
N GLY A 180 -11.86 -10.68 4.93
CA GLY A 180 -13.04 -11.11 4.17
C GLY A 180 -14.25 -10.81 5.03
N GLU A 181 -15.14 -9.94 4.57
CA GLU A 181 -16.28 -9.44 5.33
C GLU A 181 -17.60 -10.05 4.85
N ASN A 182 -17.96 -9.85 3.58
CA ASN A 182 -19.22 -10.28 2.99
C ASN A 182 -19.00 -11.37 1.94
N ASN A 183 -18.15 -11.08 0.96
CA ASN A 183 -17.90 -11.94 -0.20
C ASN A 183 -16.59 -12.72 -0.08
N GLY A 184 -15.76 -12.36 0.91
CA GLY A 184 -14.44 -12.94 1.11
C GLY A 184 -13.38 -12.28 0.23
N SER A 185 -12.13 -12.63 0.51
CA SER A 185 -10.96 -12.09 -0.19
C SER A 185 -10.03 -13.19 -0.68
N GLN A 186 -9.49 -13.00 -1.87
CA GLN A 186 -8.41 -13.82 -2.43
C GLN A 186 -7.30 -12.89 -2.94
N VAL A 187 -6.19 -12.87 -2.21
CA VAL A 187 -5.05 -12.01 -2.52
C VAL A 187 -3.85 -12.87 -2.89
N HIS A 188 -3.34 -12.67 -4.10
CA HIS A 188 -2.16 -13.34 -4.60
C HIS A 188 -0.99 -12.36 -4.65
N LEU A 189 0.13 -12.72 -4.03
CA LEU A 189 1.36 -11.97 -4.02
C LEU A 189 2.47 -12.80 -4.66
N TYR A 190 3.19 -12.24 -5.63
CA TYR A 190 4.36 -12.90 -6.20
C TYR A 190 5.49 -11.93 -6.56
N ASN A 191 6.74 -12.42 -6.55
CA ASN A 191 7.94 -11.63 -6.79
C ASN A 191 8.06 -10.40 -5.86
N GLN A 192 7.59 -10.51 -4.64
CA GLN A 192 7.74 -9.44 -3.66
C GLN A 192 9.17 -9.42 -3.13
N TYR A 193 9.69 -8.22 -2.88
CA TYR A 193 10.86 -8.05 -2.02
C TYR A 193 10.45 -7.26 -0.79
N VAL A 194 10.59 -7.86 0.38
CA VAL A 194 10.39 -7.20 1.67
C VAL A 194 11.75 -7.00 2.31
N ASP A 195 12.19 -5.75 2.44
CA ASP A 195 13.40 -5.37 3.15
C ASP A 195 13.03 -4.68 4.46
N TYR A 196 13.12 -5.44 5.55
CA TYR A 196 12.71 -5.04 6.89
C TYR A 196 11.19 -4.98 7.11
N ASN A 197 10.76 -5.77 8.11
CA ASN A 197 9.42 -5.75 8.66
C ASN A 197 9.48 -5.94 10.17
N ARG A 198 8.80 -5.06 10.93
CA ARG A 198 8.89 -5.06 12.39
C ARG A 198 8.01 -6.10 13.08
N PHE A 199 6.78 -6.29 12.61
CA PHE A 199 5.71 -6.97 13.35
C PHE A 199 5.15 -8.20 12.64
N PHE A 200 4.45 -8.06 11.52
CA PHE A 200 4.09 -9.21 10.68
C PHE A 200 4.09 -8.85 9.19
N VAL A 201 4.53 -9.77 8.33
CA VAL A 201 4.51 -9.55 6.88
C VAL A 201 3.08 -9.65 6.36
N ALA A 202 2.47 -10.83 6.29
CA ALA A 202 1.12 -10.98 5.74
C ALA A 202 0.05 -11.27 6.81
N GLY A 203 -1.15 -10.68 6.68
CA GLY A 203 -2.27 -10.91 7.59
C GLY A 203 -3.51 -11.46 6.89
N ALA A 204 -4.29 -12.33 7.54
CA ALA A 204 -5.58 -12.76 7.01
C ALA A 204 -6.64 -13.01 8.11
N ASN A 205 -7.83 -12.40 8.00
CA ASN A 205 -8.96 -12.66 8.90
C ASN A 205 -10.26 -12.75 8.10
N GLY A 206 -11.04 -13.81 8.30
CA GLY A 206 -12.37 -13.93 7.69
C GLY A 206 -13.48 -13.73 8.71
N HIS A 207 -14.51 -12.99 8.34
CA HIS A 207 -15.67 -12.69 9.18
C HIS A 207 -16.52 -13.95 9.44
N SER A 208 -16.60 -14.86 8.47
CA SER A 208 -17.42 -16.07 8.58
C SER A 208 -16.91 -17.20 7.68
N ALA A 209 -17.50 -18.39 7.81
CA ALA A 209 -17.17 -19.54 6.97
C ALA A 209 -17.47 -19.31 5.48
N SER A 210 -18.38 -18.38 5.14
CA SER A 210 -18.70 -17.96 3.77
C SER A 210 -17.94 -16.71 3.32
N ALA A 211 -17.33 -15.96 4.24
CA ALA A 211 -16.55 -14.76 3.97
C ALA A 211 -15.12 -14.96 4.50
N LYS A 212 -14.37 -15.83 3.83
CA LYS A 212 -13.00 -16.18 4.18
C LYS A 212 -12.00 -15.18 3.60
N ALA A 213 -10.82 -15.08 4.21
CA ALA A 213 -9.70 -14.34 3.66
C ALA A 213 -8.55 -15.29 3.32
N TYR A 214 -8.12 -15.29 2.06
CA TYR A 214 -6.99 -16.09 1.60
C TYR A 214 -5.84 -15.19 1.13
N VAL A 215 -4.64 -15.47 1.64
CA VAL A 215 -3.38 -14.90 1.17
C VAL A 215 -2.50 -16.00 0.62
N ARG A 216 -2.13 -15.88 -0.65
CA ARG A 216 -1.16 -16.74 -1.32
C ARG A 216 0.08 -15.93 -1.65
N TYR A 217 1.19 -16.19 -0.96
CA TYR A 217 2.44 -15.44 -1.06
C TYR A 217 3.54 -16.32 -1.66
N GLU A 218 3.96 -16.03 -2.90
CA GLU A 218 4.81 -16.93 -3.66
C GLU A 218 6.05 -16.28 -4.26
N ASN A 219 7.08 -17.08 -4.51
CA ASN A 219 8.24 -16.69 -5.32
C ASN A 219 8.82 -15.32 -4.94
N SER A 220 9.07 -15.12 -3.64
CA SER A 220 9.38 -13.80 -3.07
C SER A 220 10.59 -13.88 -2.14
N ASN A 221 11.17 -12.73 -1.79
CA ASN A 221 12.27 -12.65 -0.84
C ASN A 221 11.87 -11.75 0.35
N ILE A 222 12.14 -12.23 1.57
CA ILE A 222 11.90 -11.49 2.81
C ILE A 222 13.20 -11.42 3.62
N ASP A 223 13.80 -10.24 3.61
CA ASP A 223 14.98 -9.91 4.39
C ASP A 223 14.60 -9.09 5.63
N ASN A 224 15.36 -9.29 6.71
CA ASN A 224 15.23 -8.52 7.96
C ASN A 224 13.82 -8.56 8.59
N GLY A 225 13.06 -9.65 8.43
CA GLY A 225 11.76 -9.83 9.09
C GLY A 225 11.90 -10.09 10.59
N GLN A 226 11.76 -9.04 11.41
CA GLN A 226 12.00 -9.08 12.86
C GLN A 226 10.85 -9.69 13.66
N GLY A 227 9.65 -9.69 13.09
CA GLY A 227 8.43 -10.14 13.73
C GLY A 227 8.01 -11.55 13.31
N TYR A 228 6.84 -11.63 12.66
CA TYR A 228 6.22 -12.86 12.17
C TYR A 228 6.14 -12.84 10.65
N LEU A 229 6.24 -14.01 10.01
CA LEU A 229 5.95 -14.14 8.58
C LEU A 229 4.48 -13.88 8.29
N ALA A 230 3.60 -14.26 9.21
CA ALA A 230 2.18 -14.01 9.07
C ALA A 230 1.44 -13.99 10.40
N GLU A 231 0.24 -13.42 10.39
CA GLU A 231 -0.76 -13.54 11.43
C GLU A 231 -2.13 -13.84 10.81
N TRP A 232 -2.85 -14.83 11.33
CA TRP A 232 -4.25 -15.02 10.94
C TRP A 232 -5.13 -15.57 12.06
N GLY A 233 -6.41 -15.26 11.93
CA GLY A 233 -7.47 -15.71 12.82
C GLY A 233 -8.37 -16.77 12.19
N ASP A 234 -9.55 -16.98 12.79
CA ASP A 234 -10.60 -17.81 12.22
C ASP A 234 -10.97 -17.34 10.79
N ASN A 235 -11.22 -18.32 9.91
CA ASN A 235 -11.56 -18.11 8.49
C ASN A 235 -10.52 -17.30 7.67
N GLY A 236 -9.36 -16.99 8.25
CA GLY A 236 -8.20 -16.45 7.56
C GLY A 236 -7.22 -17.56 7.23
N TYR A 237 -6.54 -17.46 6.09
CA TYR A 237 -5.61 -18.47 5.64
C TYR A 237 -4.43 -17.81 4.93
N VAL A 238 -3.22 -18.10 5.41
CA VAL A 238 -1.98 -17.59 4.82
C VAL A 238 -1.10 -18.76 4.37
N TYR A 239 -0.71 -18.73 3.10
CA TYR A 239 0.08 -19.77 2.46
C TYR A 239 1.30 -19.17 1.76
N PHE A 240 2.48 -19.71 2.04
CA PHE A 240 3.75 -19.26 1.47
C PHE A 240 4.35 -20.35 0.57
N SER A 241 4.93 -20.01 -0.58
CA SER A 241 5.62 -21.00 -1.43
C SER A 241 6.79 -20.40 -2.20
N GLY A 242 7.91 -21.11 -2.31
CA GLY A 242 9.08 -20.61 -3.04
C GLY A 242 9.62 -19.26 -2.51
N VAL A 243 9.47 -18.99 -1.22
CA VAL A 243 9.96 -17.77 -0.57
C VAL A 243 11.34 -18.00 0.02
N SER A 244 12.28 -17.09 -0.21
CA SER A 244 13.59 -17.09 0.46
C SER A 244 13.61 -16.09 1.61
N PHE A 245 14.37 -16.40 2.65
CA PHE A 245 14.46 -15.58 3.85
C PHE A 245 15.91 -15.19 4.12
N GLY A 246 16.16 -13.93 4.45
CA GLY A 246 17.44 -13.47 4.95
C GLY A 246 17.77 -14.08 6.31
N ASN A 247 19.06 -14.11 6.67
CA ASN A 247 19.56 -14.78 7.89
C ASN A 247 18.93 -14.25 9.19
N ALA A 248 18.54 -12.97 9.22
CA ALA A 248 17.92 -12.34 10.38
C ALA A 248 16.39 -12.52 10.44
N THR A 249 15.77 -13.10 9.40
CA THR A 249 14.32 -13.23 9.30
C THR A 249 13.81 -14.38 10.16
N LYS A 250 12.90 -14.08 11.09
CA LYS A 250 12.30 -15.09 11.97
C LYS A 250 11.23 -15.89 11.23
N GLN A 251 11.43 -17.19 11.11
CA GLN A 251 10.48 -18.11 10.47
C GLN A 251 9.46 -18.63 11.49
N GLN A 252 8.55 -17.75 11.88
CA GLN A 252 7.45 -18.02 12.80
C GLN A 252 6.20 -17.26 12.36
N HIS A 253 5.03 -17.69 12.79
CA HIS A 253 3.76 -17.05 12.49
C HIS A 253 2.80 -17.11 13.67
N ARG A 254 1.75 -16.29 13.64
CA ARG A 254 0.68 -16.30 14.65
C ARG A 254 -0.58 -16.90 14.07
N TYR A 255 -1.18 -17.83 14.80
CA TYR A 255 -2.48 -18.41 14.47
C TYR A 255 -3.37 -18.36 15.71
N ASN A 256 -4.52 -17.67 15.62
CA ASN A 256 -5.45 -17.48 16.73
C ASN A 256 -4.76 -17.00 18.02
N GLY A 257 -3.82 -16.06 17.87
CA GLY A 257 -3.06 -15.47 18.97
C GLY A 257 -1.80 -16.24 19.37
N ASP A 258 -1.72 -17.54 19.09
CA ASP A 258 -0.58 -18.40 19.41
C ASP A 258 0.57 -18.25 18.42
N VAL A 259 1.81 -18.23 18.94
CA VAL A 259 3.01 -18.29 18.10
C VAL A 259 3.30 -19.74 17.70
N LYS A 260 3.51 -19.97 16.40
CA LYS A 260 3.90 -21.25 15.80
C LYS A 260 5.21 -21.08 15.05
N SER A 261 6.07 -22.09 15.11
CA SER A 261 7.32 -22.13 14.35
C SER A 261 7.07 -22.56 12.91
N GLY A 262 7.89 -22.06 11.98
CA GLY A 262 7.89 -22.46 10.58
C GLY A 262 7.11 -21.53 9.66
N ILE A 263 7.12 -21.90 8.38
CA ILE A 263 6.53 -21.13 7.28
C ILE A 263 5.03 -21.46 7.17
N PRO A 264 4.13 -20.47 7.03
CA PRO A 264 2.70 -20.71 6.87
C PRO A 264 2.36 -21.60 5.67
N GLN A 265 1.54 -22.63 5.88
CA GLN A 265 1.06 -23.58 4.86
C GLN A 265 -0.45 -23.83 5.00
N ALA A 266 -1.24 -22.78 5.21
CA ALA A 266 -2.69 -22.91 5.34
C ALA A 266 -3.36 -23.33 4.01
N GLU A 267 -4.67 -23.63 4.07
CA GLU A 267 -5.51 -23.78 2.87
C GLU A 267 -5.36 -22.55 1.97
N THR A 268 -5.38 -22.75 0.66
CA THR A 268 -5.20 -21.67 -0.30
C THR A 268 -5.96 -21.92 -1.59
N PHE A 269 -5.97 -20.93 -2.46
CA PHE A 269 -6.53 -21.00 -3.81
C PHE A 269 -5.41 -21.12 -4.85
N ASN A 270 -5.77 -21.42 -6.09
CA ASN A 270 -4.85 -21.35 -7.23
C ASN A 270 -5.25 -20.17 -8.10
N PRO A 271 -4.33 -19.22 -8.41
CA PRO A 271 -4.60 -18.15 -9.35
C PRO A 271 -5.06 -18.73 -10.70
N SER A 272 -6.12 -18.15 -11.28
CA SER A 272 -6.69 -18.60 -12.56
C SER A 272 -5.95 -18.06 -13.80
N TYR A 273 -4.89 -17.30 -13.58
CA TYR A 273 -4.07 -16.65 -14.62
C TYR A 273 -2.62 -17.11 -14.52
N SER A 274 -1.91 -17.03 -15.64
CA SER A 274 -0.46 -17.28 -15.69
C SER A 274 0.32 -16.04 -15.27
N PHE A 275 1.48 -16.24 -14.63
CA PHE A 275 2.37 -15.17 -14.21
C PHE A 275 3.83 -15.62 -14.28
N GLU A 276 4.74 -14.66 -14.45
CA GLU A 276 6.16 -14.93 -14.55
C GLU A 276 6.81 -14.96 -13.16
N LYS A 277 7.46 -16.08 -12.85
CA LYS A 277 8.29 -16.22 -11.64
C LYS A 277 9.71 -15.77 -11.95
N ARG A 278 10.13 -14.66 -11.35
CA ARG A 278 11.53 -14.21 -11.40
C ARG A 278 12.42 -15.16 -10.61
N THR A 279 13.73 -15.08 -10.84
CA THR A 279 14.69 -15.78 -9.97
C THR A 279 14.67 -15.13 -8.59
N VAL A 280 14.19 -15.86 -7.59
CA VAL A 280 13.97 -15.36 -6.22
C VAL A 280 15.23 -14.73 -5.63
N ALA A 281 16.40 -15.33 -5.85
CA ALA A 281 17.68 -14.82 -5.37
C ALA A 281 18.08 -13.45 -5.97
N ASN A 282 17.52 -13.07 -7.11
CA ASN A 282 17.79 -11.77 -7.73
C ASN A 282 16.83 -10.68 -7.27
N LEU A 283 15.70 -11.01 -6.63
CA LEU A 283 14.68 -10.04 -6.23
C LEU A 283 15.27 -8.89 -5.39
N PRO A 284 16.14 -9.12 -4.38
CA PRO A 284 16.74 -8.03 -3.60
C PRO A 284 17.52 -7.01 -4.43
N LYS A 285 18.07 -7.44 -5.58
CA LYS A 285 18.84 -6.59 -6.49
C LYS A 285 17.97 -5.94 -7.57
N GLU A 286 17.01 -6.69 -8.11
CA GLU A 286 16.20 -6.26 -9.25
C GLU A 286 15.06 -5.34 -8.83
N ILE A 287 14.27 -5.77 -7.83
CA ILE A 287 12.99 -5.13 -7.49
C ILE A 287 13.16 -3.66 -7.06
N PRO A 288 14.12 -3.28 -6.18
CA PRO A 288 14.33 -1.87 -5.84
C PRO A 288 14.68 -0.98 -7.04
N SER A 289 15.25 -1.55 -8.11
CA SER A 289 15.59 -0.82 -9.34
C SER A 289 14.49 -0.81 -10.38
N LEU A 290 13.41 -1.55 -10.19
CA LEU A 290 12.30 -1.64 -11.15
C LEU A 290 11.03 -1.02 -10.60
N SER A 291 10.84 -1.05 -9.29
CA SER A 291 9.66 -0.52 -8.63
C SER A 291 9.67 1.00 -8.55
N GLY A 292 8.47 1.54 -8.35
CA GLY A 292 8.26 2.94 -8.02
C GLY A 292 8.14 3.86 -9.22
N VAL A 293 7.90 5.13 -8.89
CA VAL A 293 7.82 6.24 -9.82
C VAL A 293 9.10 6.33 -10.67
N GLY A 294 8.94 6.46 -11.98
CA GLY A 294 10.01 6.47 -12.99
C GLY A 294 10.77 5.14 -13.15
N GLY A 295 10.38 4.09 -12.42
CA GLY A 295 11.03 2.79 -12.39
C GLY A 295 12.55 2.92 -12.25
N ARG A 296 13.30 2.29 -13.16
CA ARG A 296 14.77 2.26 -13.15
C ARG A 296 15.48 3.61 -13.17
N TYR A 297 14.78 4.66 -13.60
CA TYR A 297 15.36 5.99 -13.76
C TYR A 297 14.73 7.04 -12.83
N GLY A 298 13.70 6.64 -12.08
CA GLY A 298 13.07 7.48 -11.08
C GLY A 298 13.55 7.14 -9.68
N LYS A 299 13.26 8.05 -8.77
CA LYS A 299 13.37 7.83 -7.33
C LYS A 299 12.31 8.69 -6.66
N MET A 300 11.89 8.28 -5.47
CA MET A 300 11.08 9.15 -4.63
C MET A 300 11.74 10.52 -4.47
N PRO A 301 10.97 11.63 -4.55
CA PRO A 301 11.50 12.94 -4.25
C PRO A 301 12.15 12.97 -2.86
N GLU A 302 13.30 13.62 -2.76
CA GLU A 302 13.88 13.94 -1.46
C GLU A 302 12.99 14.98 -0.77
N TYR A 303 12.66 14.72 0.49
CA TYR A 303 11.93 15.69 1.29
C TYR A 303 12.85 16.77 1.77
N ASP A 304 12.51 17.99 1.40
CA ASP A 304 12.71 19.09 2.32
C ASP A 304 11.37 19.82 2.48
N GLN A 305 11.17 20.44 3.65
CA GLN A 305 9.97 21.24 3.91
C GLN A 305 9.81 22.40 2.91
N ARG A 306 10.84 22.73 2.12
CA ARG A 306 10.85 23.76 1.09
C ARG A 306 10.41 23.22 -0.29
N PHE A 307 10.37 21.90 -0.48
CA PHE A 307 10.12 21.24 -1.75
C PHE A 307 8.64 21.38 -2.11
N GLY A 308 8.32 22.24 -3.06
CA GLY A 308 6.94 22.59 -3.40
C GLY A 308 6.40 23.84 -2.68
N GLN A 309 7.21 24.55 -1.90
CA GLN A 309 6.90 25.95 -1.53
C GLN A 309 7.18 26.88 -2.73
N SER A 310 6.44 26.66 -3.81
CA SER A 310 6.33 27.64 -4.90
C SER A 310 5.08 28.48 -4.62
N ASN A 311 5.27 29.79 -4.44
CA ASN A 311 4.18 30.77 -4.48
C ASN A 311 3.67 31.03 -5.91
N LYS A 312 4.18 30.30 -6.90
CA LYS A 312 3.64 30.24 -8.26
C LYS A 312 2.86 28.94 -8.42
N THR A 313 1.57 29.07 -8.76
CA THR A 313 0.73 27.96 -9.21
C THR A 313 1.41 27.25 -10.37
N ALA A 314 1.56 25.92 -10.28
CA ALA A 314 1.95 25.12 -11.44
C ALA A 314 0.86 25.26 -12.52
N SER A 315 1.21 25.76 -13.70
CA SER A 315 0.31 25.79 -14.84
C SER A 315 0.26 24.41 -15.48
N VAL A 316 -0.76 23.62 -15.15
CA VAL A 316 -1.03 22.35 -15.83
C VAL A 316 -2.06 22.60 -16.92
N SER A 317 -1.64 22.56 -18.19
CA SER A 317 -2.57 22.54 -19.32
C SER A 317 -2.91 21.11 -19.70
N LEU A 318 -4.15 20.70 -19.45
CA LEU A 318 -4.70 19.45 -19.97
C LEU A 318 -5.25 19.69 -21.38
N SER A 319 -4.51 19.31 -22.41
CA SER A 319 -5.10 19.19 -23.75
C SER A 319 -5.79 17.84 -23.87
N SER A 320 -7.12 17.83 -23.98
CA SER A 320 -7.82 16.62 -24.42
C SER A 320 -7.30 16.25 -25.82
N PRO A 321 -6.87 15.00 -26.07
CA PRO A 321 -6.61 14.57 -27.44
C PRO A 321 -7.88 14.78 -28.26
N ALA A 322 -7.73 15.29 -29.49
CA ALA A 322 -8.85 15.34 -30.41
C ALA A 322 -9.42 13.92 -30.59
N ALA A 323 -10.74 13.80 -30.61
CA ALA A 323 -11.41 12.51 -30.78
C ALA A 323 -10.87 11.80 -32.03
N GLY A 324 -10.33 10.58 -31.86
CA GLY A 324 -9.86 9.73 -32.95
C GLY A 324 -8.35 9.72 -33.22
N VAL A 325 -7.53 10.38 -32.41
CA VAL A 325 -6.06 10.28 -32.56
C VAL A 325 -5.50 9.15 -31.71
N ASN A 326 -5.01 8.09 -32.36
CA ASN A 326 -4.18 7.07 -31.71
C ASN A 326 -2.82 7.71 -31.35
N ALA A 327 -2.44 7.65 -30.07
CA ALA A 327 -1.12 8.12 -29.64
C ALA A 327 -0.03 7.26 -30.30
N ALA A 328 0.72 7.86 -31.22
CA ALA A 328 1.95 7.29 -31.71
C ALA A 328 3.06 7.59 -30.69
N ILE A 329 3.61 6.56 -30.06
CA ILE A 329 4.80 6.68 -29.23
C ILE A 329 5.99 6.79 -30.20
N SER A 330 6.50 7.99 -30.43
CA SER A 330 7.80 8.18 -31.08
C SER A 330 8.90 8.16 -30.02
N ASN A 331 9.81 7.20 -30.13
CA ASN A 331 11.07 7.21 -29.40
C ASN A 331 11.95 8.33 -29.97
N SER A 332 12.08 9.44 -29.25
CA SER A 332 13.19 10.37 -29.46
C SER A 332 13.54 11.05 -28.14
N ASP A 333 14.81 10.96 -27.77
CA ASP A 333 15.51 11.48 -26.59
C ASP A 333 15.55 13.02 -26.50
N ASP A 334 14.51 13.73 -26.91
CA ASP A 334 14.50 15.19 -26.85
C ASP A 334 13.50 15.68 -25.80
N ALA A 335 14.07 16.39 -24.82
CA ALA A 335 13.36 17.16 -23.82
C ALA A 335 12.26 18.02 -24.45
N ILE A 336 11.06 17.98 -23.85
CA ILE A 336 10.05 18.99 -24.10
C ILE A 336 9.68 19.61 -22.75
N GLU A 337 10.11 20.86 -22.57
CA GLU A 337 9.49 21.79 -21.65
C GLU A 337 8.00 21.97 -22.04
N VAL A 338 7.09 21.79 -21.08
CA VAL A 338 5.77 22.45 -21.05
C VAL A 338 5.49 22.91 -19.63
#